data_AF-A0A1E4RG70-F1
#
_entry.id   AF-A0A1E4RG70-F1
#
_cell.length_a   1.000
_cell.length_b   1.000
_cell.length_c   1.000
_cell.angle_alpha   90.00
_cell.angle_beta   90.00
_cell.angle_gamma   90.00
#
_symmetry.space_group_name_H-M   'P 1'
#
loop_
_entity.id
_entity.type
_entity.pdbx_description
1 polymer ?
#
loop_
_entity_poly.entity_id
_entity_poly.type
_entity_poly.pdbx_seq_one_letter_code
_entity_poly.pdbx_strand_id
1 'polypeptide(L)'
;MLFSKTVLTSLIASSVLAGPVSKKIEEIPVPLGAPIVAKRDINLDPQVYKLSNSLQNALSALGSLGTPGSAKGSESSGSEPSASAGQSQSAASVTGAANNSLKGAATSGLIDLGSWTTSIKSVSTSDPTVDPGDVYETLTSQLLGDFWNSDLSNFNLNCDNTDTPVVWNVAVAGKAVSDGGNRDQIKKVMNALSQYKSNDADGYSASTGKDNDIYIDDDAQVLWVFIDAYKNSIFDGLNKARSLMSYIESYKDKKNGGVLWSVNGDYIASISTLEAGLAAARLFEVTYNNDYLDFAKYCTTWTLENLLDTNDKFIYDGISGDSGTLNKGKLTYTIGVAISTLTILQKHDGSQNWKSYAVELAVRFMGGGQLNTQFFSDGHINDQIRYSHLLFVGLVDLIEDSNPSGSYEQSAYSAIKNLVVREARYLYDKHKDGAISKKCTDVTDLLDFGSLTQIFYQASRVASEI
;
A
#
# COMPACT_ATOMS: atom_id res chain seq x y z
N MET A 1 -53.97 23.97 -30.95
CA MET A 1 -54.35 24.56 -29.64
C MET A 1 -53.05 24.87 -28.92
N LEU A 2 -52.41 26.03 -29.12
CA LEU A 2 -52.61 27.32 -28.43
C LEU A 2 -52.57 27.15 -26.89
N PHE A 3 -51.45 27.51 -26.24
CA PHE A 3 -51.23 28.75 -25.44
C PHE A 3 -52.15 28.81 -24.19
N SER A 4 -51.76 29.14 -22.95
CA SER A 4 -50.87 30.23 -22.51
C SER A 4 -50.60 30.19 -20.98
N LYS A 5 -49.49 30.82 -20.60
CA LYS A 5 -49.11 31.49 -19.32
C LYS A 5 -50.21 32.28 -18.59
N THR A 6 -50.03 32.50 -17.26
CA THR A 6 -50.03 33.77 -16.46
C THR A 6 -50.25 33.41 -14.95
N VAL A 7 -49.42 33.67 -13.92
CA VAL A 7 -48.67 34.83 -13.34
C VAL A 7 -49.51 35.77 -12.43
N LEU A 8 -49.18 35.77 -11.11
CA LEU A 8 -49.24 36.82 -10.05
C LEU A 8 -50.62 37.50 -9.74
N THR A 9 -50.99 37.97 -8.54
CA THR A 9 -50.25 38.62 -7.42
C THR A 9 -51.15 38.81 -6.17
N SER A 10 -50.55 38.70 -4.96
CA SER A 10 -50.62 39.56 -3.74
C SER A 10 -51.94 40.10 -3.11
N LEU A 11 -52.13 39.94 -1.79
CA LEU A 11 -52.02 40.99 -0.72
C LEU A 11 -52.58 40.48 0.67
N ILE A 12 -51.75 40.37 1.72
CA ILE A 12 -51.63 41.21 2.96
C ILE A 12 -52.77 41.13 4.00
N ALA A 13 -52.49 40.67 5.25
CA ALA A 13 -52.50 41.47 6.51
C ALA A 13 -52.45 40.63 7.83
N SER A 14 -51.49 40.99 8.71
CA SER A 14 -51.47 41.05 10.20
C SER A 14 -51.90 39.82 11.06
N SER A 15 -51.26 39.43 12.18
CA SER A 15 -50.66 40.19 13.29
C SER A 15 -49.77 39.34 14.25
N VAL A 16 -48.68 39.95 14.73
CA VAL A 16 -48.03 39.99 16.08
C VAL A 16 -48.17 38.80 17.08
N LEU A 17 -47.04 38.21 17.54
CA LEU A 17 -46.53 38.22 18.94
C LEU A 17 -45.31 37.28 19.21
N ALA A 18 -44.28 37.87 19.82
CA ALA A 18 -43.30 37.34 20.79
C ALA A 18 -42.39 36.11 20.48
N GLY A 19 -41.07 36.32 20.56
CA GLY A 19 -40.03 35.26 20.70
C GLY A 19 -39.90 34.71 22.14
N PRO A 20 -38.81 34.01 22.55
CA PRO A 20 -37.49 33.94 21.89
C PRO A 20 -36.77 32.55 21.89
N VAL A 21 -35.55 32.57 21.29
CA VAL A 21 -34.38 31.68 21.45
C VAL A 21 -34.30 30.41 20.59
N SER A 22 -33.63 30.55 19.44
CA SER A 22 -33.02 29.46 18.67
C SER A 22 -31.53 29.36 19.04
N LYS A 23 -31.08 28.18 19.50
CA LYS A 23 -29.66 27.79 19.44
C LYS A 23 -29.43 27.16 18.07
N LYS A 24 -28.73 27.88 17.20
CA LYS A 24 -28.13 27.35 15.96
C LYS A 24 -26.76 26.79 16.33
N ILE A 25 -26.49 25.55 15.93
CA ILE A 25 -25.15 24.97 15.92
C ILE A 25 -24.45 25.58 14.70
N GLU A 26 -23.39 26.37 14.93
CA GLU A 26 -22.50 26.85 13.89
C GLU A 26 -21.59 25.70 13.44
N GLU A 27 -21.65 25.37 12.15
CA GLU A 27 -20.66 24.56 11.46
C GLU A 27 -19.35 25.34 11.38
N ILE A 28 -18.26 24.75 11.87
CA ILE A 28 -16.91 25.29 11.78
C ILE A 28 -16.37 24.95 10.37
N PRO A 29 -15.99 25.95 9.55
CA PRO A 29 -15.37 25.68 8.26
C PRO A 29 -13.91 25.26 8.45
N VAL A 30 -13.57 24.07 7.98
CA VAL A 30 -12.17 23.62 7.84
C VAL A 30 -11.57 24.28 6.58
N PRO A 31 -10.39 24.91 6.66
CA PRO A 31 -9.83 25.66 5.54
C PRO A 31 -9.33 24.76 4.40
N LEU A 32 -9.62 25.21 3.18
CA LEU A 32 -9.15 24.70 1.88
C LEU A 32 -7.62 24.64 1.81
N GLY A 33 -7.08 23.46 1.46
CA GLY A 33 -5.70 23.27 1.01
C GLY A 33 -5.67 22.97 -0.49
N ALA A 34 -4.91 23.79 -1.23
CA ALA A 34 -4.75 23.78 -2.69
C ALA A 34 -3.93 22.56 -3.20
N PRO A 35 -4.09 22.16 -4.47
CA PRO A 35 -3.41 21.01 -5.06
C PRO A 35 -1.93 21.32 -5.33
N ILE A 36 -1.04 20.36 -5.05
CA ILE A 36 0.39 20.45 -5.37
C ILE A 36 0.69 19.43 -6.48
N VAL A 37 0.88 19.91 -7.71
CA VAL A 37 1.78 19.31 -8.70
C VAL A 37 2.46 20.44 -9.50
N ALA A 38 3.79 20.35 -9.58
CA ALA A 38 4.72 20.87 -10.60
C ALA A 38 5.91 21.66 -10.01
N LYS A 39 7.11 21.07 -10.15
CA LYS A 39 8.42 21.63 -9.82
C LYS A 39 8.68 22.95 -10.57
N ARG A 40 9.20 23.97 -9.87
CA ARG A 40 10.24 24.90 -10.37
C ARG A 40 10.87 25.70 -9.23
N ASP A 41 12.19 25.87 -9.34
CA ASP A 41 13.11 26.47 -8.37
C ASP A 41 12.63 27.78 -7.73
N ILE A 42 12.50 27.80 -6.39
CA ILE A 42 12.55 29.04 -5.60
C ILE A 42 13.27 28.76 -4.27
N ASN A 43 14.30 29.56 -4.02
CA ASN A 43 15.03 29.73 -2.76
C ASN A 43 14.06 29.84 -1.56
N LEU A 44 14.10 28.90 -0.60
CA LEU A 44 13.18 28.87 0.54
C LEU A 44 13.69 29.72 1.73
N ASP A 45 12.76 30.48 2.32
CA ASP A 45 12.92 31.39 3.47
C ASP A 45 13.25 30.63 4.78
N PRO A 46 14.27 31.06 5.58
CA PRO A 46 14.66 30.43 6.85
C PRO A 46 13.61 30.45 7.98
N GLN A 47 12.45 31.08 7.83
CA GLN A 47 11.44 31.18 8.91
C GLN A 47 10.63 29.90 9.15
N VAL A 48 10.63 28.93 8.23
CA VAL A 48 9.84 27.69 8.34
C VAL A 48 10.43 26.70 9.37
N TYR A 49 11.71 26.85 9.75
CA TYR A 49 12.38 25.98 10.72
C TYR A 49 12.08 26.27 12.20
N LYS A 50 11.33 27.34 12.53
CA LYS A 50 11.10 27.72 13.95
C LYS A 50 9.90 27.06 14.61
N LEU A 51 8.95 26.51 13.86
CA LEU A 51 7.76 25.88 14.45
C LEU A 51 7.99 24.45 14.95
N SER A 52 8.93 23.68 14.37
CA SER A 52 9.19 22.30 14.82
C SER A 52 9.97 22.23 16.15
N ASN A 53 10.90 23.17 16.38
CA ASN A 53 11.72 23.20 17.59
C ASN A 53 10.96 23.67 18.84
N SER A 54 9.93 24.52 18.69
CA SER A 54 9.11 24.95 19.83
C SER A 54 8.22 23.83 20.38
N LEU A 55 7.85 22.86 19.53
CA LEU A 55 7.02 21.71 19.92
C LEU A 55 7.85 20.63 20.63
N GLN A 56 9.08 20.37 20.17
CA GLN A 56 10.01 19.44 20.83
C GLN A 56 10.46 19.94 22.22
N ASN A 57 10.64 21.26 22.40
CA ASN A 57 10.98 21.83 23.70
C ASN A 57 9.81 21.78 24.70
N ALA A 58 8.55 21.79 24.23
CA ALA A 58 7.38 21.67 25.09
C ALA A 58 7.17 20.24 25.61
N LEU A 59 7.49 19.20 24.81
CA LEU A 59 7.42 17.80 25.27
C LEU A 59 8.53 17.43 26.26
N SER A 60 9.70 18.08 26.16
CA SER A 60 10.84 17.84 27.05
C SER A 60 10.61 18.36 28.48
N ALA A 61 9.69 19.31 28.67
CA ALA A 61 9.39 19.93 29.97
C ALA A 61 8.34 19.19 30.81
N LEU A 62 7.67 18.15 30.27
CA LEU A 62 6.64 17.37 30.97
C LEU A 62 7.15 16.04 31.54
N GLY A 63 8.42 15.68 31.31
CA GLY A 63 9.01 14.40 31.72
C GLY A 63 9.77 14.38 33.05
N SER A 64 9.83 15.47 33.82
CA SER A 64 10.63 15.53 35.05
C SER A 64 9.81 15.81 36.32
N LEU A 65 9.20 14.78 36.89
CA LEU A 65 8.78 14.77 38.30
C LEU A 65 9.12 13.41 38.95
N GLY A 66 10.35 13.35 39.48
CA GLY A 66 10.74 12.83 40.81
C GLY A 66 10.28 11.44 41.29
N THR A 67 11.24 10.52 41.40
CA THR A 67 11.30 9.45 42.42
C THR A 67 11.79 9.99 43.78
N PRO A 68 11.36 9.40 44.90
CA PRO A 68 12.31 8.80 45.86
C PRO A 68 11.79 7.44 46.37
N GLY A 69 12.53 6.47 46.91
CA GLY A 69 13.87 6.35 47.49
C GLY A 69 13.80 5.13 48.44
N SER A 70 14.83 4.28 48.45
CA SER A 70 14.85 2.94 49.09
C SER A 70 14.93 2.93 50.63
N ALA A 71 14.46 1.85 51.26
CA ALA A 71 14.94 1.37 52.57
C ALA A 71 14.83 -0.17 52.71
N LYS A 72 15.84 -0.76 53.36
CA LYS A 72 16.11 -2.18 53.62
C LYS A 72 15.40 -2.73 54.89
N GLY A 73 15.28 -4.07 54.98
CA GLY A 73 15.13 -4.87 56.22
C GLY A 73 14.21 -6.08 56.01
N SER A 74 14.72 -7.30 55.74
CA SER A 74 15.18 -8.38 56.66
C SER A 74 14.06 -9.30 57.22
N GLU A 75 14.17 -10.59 56.82
CA GLU A 75 13.89 -11.85 57.53
C GLU A 75 12.51 -12.12 58.20
N SER A 76 11.80 -13.17 57.76
CA SER A 76 11.78 -14.52 58.40
C SER A 76 10.46 -15.29 58.26
N SER A 77 10.61 -16.59 57.95
CA SER A 77 9.91 -17.78 58.47
C SER A 77 8.41 -18.06 58.25
N GLY A 78 8.14 -19.34 57.91
CA GLY A 78 6.99 -20.14 58.39
C GLY A 78 5.80 -20.22 57.42
N SER A 79 5.62 -21.30 56.67
CA SER A 79 5.00 -22.59 57.06
C SER A 79 3.57 -22.74 56.51
N GLU A 80 3.42 -23.66 55.56
CA GLU A 80 2.19 -24.43 55.23
C GLU A 80 1.62 -25.16 56.49
N PRO A 81 0.37 -25.69 56.52
CA PRO A 81 -0.28 -26.44 55.41
C PRO A 81 -1.82 -26.47 55.31
N SER A 82 -2.27 -27.16 54.25
CA SER A 82 -3.41 -28.10 54.17
C SER A 82 -4.83 -27.64 53.76
N ALA A 83 -5.20 -28.08 52.56
CA ALA A 83 -6.35 -28.93 52.16
C ALA A 83 -7.78 -28.58 52.59
N SER A 84 -8.67 -28.49 51.59
CA SER A 84 -9.99 -29.14 51.60
C SER A 84 -10.66 -29.05 50.22
N ALA A 85 -11.13 -30.19 49.73
CA ALA A 85 -11.97 -30.34 48.54
C ALA A 85 -13.46 -30.22 48.91
N GLY A 86 -14.25 -29.63 48.02
CA GLY A 86 -15.72 -29.61 48.12
C GLY A 86 -16.35 -29.29 46.78
N GLN A 87 -17.01 -30.27 46.18
CA GLN A 87 -17.83 -30.16 44.98
C GLN A 87 -19.15 -29.40 45.27
N SER A 88 -19.62 -28.55 44.36
CA SER A 88 -20.99 -28.66 43.81
C SER A 88 -21.18 -27.75 42.58
N GLN A 89 -22.08 -28.23 41.72
CA GLN A 89 -22.41 -27.79 40.37
C GLN A 89 -23.19 -26.47 40.34
N SER A 90 -23.01 -25.64 39.30
CA SER A 90 -24.15 -25.11 38.53
C SER A 90 -23.73 -24.44 37.21
N ALA A 91 -24.57 -24.70 36.20
CA ALA A 91 -24.93 -23.89 35.03
C ALA A 91 -23.84 -23.38 34.07
N ALA A 92 -23.88 -23.97 32.88
CA ALA A 92 -23.14 -23.58 31.69
C ALA A 92 -23.42 -22.12 31.27
N SER A 93 -22.36 -21.36 31.05
CA SER A 93 -22.31 -20.23 30.11
C SER A 93 -21.11 -20.46 29.18
N VAL A 94 -21.41 -20.69 27.90
CA VAL A 94 -20.41 -20.82 26.84
C VAL A 94 -19.88 -19.42 26.54
N THR A 95 -18.82 -19.03 27.24
CA THR A 95 -18.00 -17.87 26.88
C THR A 95 -16.55 -18.15 27.28
N GLY A 96 -15.72 -18.46 26.29
CA GLY A 96 -14.27 -18.48 26.43
C GLY A 96 -13.60 -19.64 25.71
N ALA A 97 -12.97 -19.34 24.56
CA ALA A 97 -11.65 -19.86 24.16
C ALA A 97 -11.35 -19.50 22.69
N ALA A 98 -11.14 -18.21 22.40
CA ALA A 98 -10.49 -17.79 21.17
C ALA A 98 -9.84 -16.42 21.38
N ASN A 99 -8.87 -16.31 22.30
CA ASN A 99 -7.99 -15.13 22.37
C ASN A 99 -6.79 -15.31 23.31
N ASN A 100 -6.11 -16.46 23.29
CA ASN A 100 -4.87 -16.60 24.07
C ASN A 100 -3.86 -17.61 23.49
N SER A 101 -3.58 -17.54 22.19
CA SER A 101 -2.40 -18.23 21.61
C SER A 101 -1.62 -17.43 20.57
N LEU A 102 -1.77 -16.10 20.51
CA LEU A 102 -1.02 -15.22 19.59
C LEU A 102 0.05 -14.36 20.31
N LYS A 103 0.61 -14.85 21.42
CA LYS A 103 1.75 -14.22 22.08
C LYS A 103 2.91 -15.22 22.10
N GLY A 104 3.86 -15.09 21.18
CA GLY A 104 5.09 -15.87 21.30
C GLY A 104 6.18 -15.79 20.23
N ALA A 105 5.97 -15.25 19.01
CA ALA A 105 6.96 -15.46 17.94
C ALA A 105 7.55 -14.21 17.23
N ALA A 106 6.94 -13.03 17.33
CA ALA A 106 7.25 -11.93 16.39
C ALA A 106 8.40 -10.96 16.79
N THR A 107 9.47 -11.43 17.45
CA THR A 107 10.65 -10.55 17.70
C THR A 107 11.97 -11.08 17.15
N SER A 108 12.05 -12.29 16.59
CA SER A 108 13.32 -12.90 16.17
C SER A 108 13.36 -13.40 14.72
N GLY A 109 12.25 -13.31 13.97
CA GLY A 109 12.07 -14.08 12.72
C GLY A 109 12.88 -13.60 11.53
N LEU A 110 13.05 -12.28 11.37
CA LEU A 110 13.82 -11.71 10.25
C LEU A 110 15.25 -11.36 10.68
N ILE A 111 15.48 -10.67 11.80
CA ILE A 111 16.70 -9.87 12.17
C ILE A 111 18.10 -10.54 11.99
N ASP A 112 18.20 -11.83 11.69
CA ASP A 112 19.47 -12.51 11.39
C ASP A 112 19.96 -12.28 9.95
N LEU A 113 20.46 -11.07 9.68
CA LEU A 113 21.09 -10.68 8.41
C LEU A 113 22.39 -11.45 8.08
N GLY A 114 22.86 -12.35 8.96
CA GLY A 114 24.07 -13.13 8.77
C GLY A 114 25.29 -12.27 8.45
N SER A 115 25.96 -12.58 7.33
CA SER A 115 27.17 -11.89 6.89
C SER A 115 26.97 -10.42 6.51
N TRP A 116 25.74 -9.96 6.29
CA TRP A 116 25.45 -8.59 5.88
C TRP A 116 25.39 -7.60 7.04
N THR A 117 25.32 -8.09 8.28
CA THR A 117 25.19 -7.29 9.53
C THR A 117 26.19 -6.14 9.69
N THR A 118 27.32 -6.19 8.97
CA THR A 118 28.40 -5.20 9.08
C THR A 118 28.78 -4.52 7.76
N SER A 119 28.30 -5.01 6.61
CA SER A 119 28.63 -4.40 5.31
C SER A 119 27.59 -4.69 4.23
N ILE A 120 27.26 -3.63 3.48
CA ILE A 120 26.40 -3.68 2.30
C ILE A 120 27.15 -2.99 1.18
N LYS A 121 27.15 -3.60 -0.01
CA LYS A 121 27.80 -3.04 -1.20
C LYS A 121 26.76 -2.45 -2.14
N SER A 122 27.10 -1.32 -2.75
CA SER A 122 26.40 -0.89 -3.95
C SER A 122 26.94 -1.64 -5.16
N VAL A 123 26.06 -2.00 -6.08
CA VAL A 123 26.46 -2.52 -7.39
C VAL A 123 26.66 -1.34 -8.33
N SER A 124 27.63 -1.46 -9.23
CA SER A 124 27.88 -0.42 -10.24
C SER A 124 26.64 -0.15 -11.07
N THR A 125 26.32 1.12 -11.26
CA THR A 125 25.41 1.62 -12.28
C THR A 125 26.24 2.07 -13.48
N SER A 126 25.71 1.95 -14.69
CA SER A 126 26.26 2.69 -15.83
C SER A 126 26.08 4.20 -15.61
N ASP A 127 26.79 5.01 -16.38
CA ASP A 127 26.59 6.47 -16.33
C ASP A 127 25.14 6.80 -16.72
N PRO A 128 24.46 7.66 -15.94
CA PRO A 128 23.06 7.98 -16.21
C PRO A 128 22.92 8.81 -17.49
N THR A 129 21.83 8.63 -18.24
CA THR A 129 21.65 9.31 -19.54
C THR A 129 20.27 9.92 -19.79
N VAL A 130 19.28 9.69 -18.93
CA VAL A 130 17.91 10.18 -19.15
C VAL A 130 17.20 10.42 -17.81
N ASP A 131 16.32 11.42 -17.75
CA ASP A 131 15.43 11.61 -16.61
C ASP A 131 14.32 10.54 -16.64
N PRO A 132 14.21 9.66 -15.63
CA PRO A 132 13.15 8.66 -15.57
C PRO A 132 11.73 9.27 -15.55
N GLY A 133 11.58 10.51 -15.09
CA GLY A 133 10.32 11.26 -15.14
C GLY A 133 9.88 11.58 -16.57
N ASP A 134 10.81 12.00 -17.44
CA ASP A 134 10.52 12.24 -18.87
C ASP A 134 10.11 10.94 -19.58
N VAL A 135 10.74 9.81 -19.20
CA VAL A 135 10.37 8.48 -19.71
C VAL A 135 8.98 8.09 -19.22
N TYR A 136 8.67 8.32 -17.95
CA TYR A 136 7.34 8.09 -17.38
C TYR A 136 6.24 8.89 -18.09
N GLU A 137 6.46 10.19 -18.33
CA GLU A 137 5.52 11.05 -19.04
C GLU A 137 5.27 10.55 -20.47
N THR A 138 6.34 10.15 -21.16
CA THR A 138 6.28 9.57 -22.51
C THR A 138 5.44 8.30 -22.53
N LEU A 139 5.74 7.35 -21.64
CA LEU A 139 5.01 6.09 -21.54
C LEU A 139 3.55 6.31 -21.14
N THR A 140 3.25 7.23 -20.22
CA THR A 140 1.88 7.55 -19.83
C THR A 140 1.07 8.10 -21.01
N SER A 141 1.68 8.97 -21.83
CA SER A 141 1.05 9.46 -23.06
C SER A 141 0.77 8.34 -24.05
N GLN A 142 1.71 7.40 -24.22
CA GLN A 142 1.55 6.25 -25.11
C GLN A 142 0.51 5.26 -24.58
N LEU A 143 0.47 4.98 -23.28
CA LEU A 143 -0.54 4.16 -22.64
C LEU A 143 -1.96 4.67 -22.95
N LEU A 144 -2.17 5.98 -22.85
CA LEU A 144 -3.46 6.61 -23.16
C LEU A 144 -3.74 6.78 -24.67
N GLY A 145 -2.71 6.78 -25.52
CA GLY A 145 -2.85 6.92 -26.97
C GLY A 145 -2.97 5.60 -27.73
N ASP A 146 -2.39 4.54 -27.17
CA ASP A 146 -2.15 3.28 -27.88
C ASP A 146 -2.99 2.14 -27.35
N PHE A 147 -3.24 2.12 -26.04
CA PHE A 147 -4.08 1.10 -25.42
C PHE A 147 -5.50 1.58 -25.18
N TRP A 148 -5.75 2.89 -25.07
CA TRP A 148 -7.11 3.36 -24.82
C TRP A 148 -8.01 3.20 -26.04
N ASN A 149 -9.16 2.56 -25.84
CA ASN A 149 -10.21 2.40 -26.82
C ASN A 149 -11.42 3.29 -26.45
N SER A 150 -11.69 4.29 -27.29
CA SER A 150 -12.82 5.21 -27.07
C SER A 150 -14.18 4.55 -27.16
N ASP A 151 -14.31 3.55 -28.05
CA ASP A 151 -15.59 2.90 -28.32
C ASP A 151 -15.99 1.98 -27.15
N LEU A 152 -14.99 1.34 -26.55
CA LEU A 152 -15.18 0.53 -25.34
C LEU A 152 -15.14 1.37 -24.05
N SER A 153 -14.69 2.62 -24.12
CA SER A 153 -14.39 3.45 -22.95
C SER A 153 -13.52 2.71 -21.91
N ASN A 154 -12.57 1.94 -22.42
CA ASN A 154 -11.70 1.03 -21.67
C ASN A 154 -10.33 0.92 -22.38
N PHE A 155 -9.38 0.24 -21.77
CA PHE A 155 -8.14 -0.16 -22.44
C PHE A 155 -8.34 -1.44 -23.25
N ASN A 156 -7.56 -1.62 -24.31
CA ASN A 156 -7.36 -2.89 -24.99
C ASN A 156 -6.29 -3.71 -24.23
N LEU A 157 -6.39 -5.03 -24.28
CA LEU A 157 -5.41 -5.96 -23.69
C LEU A 157 -4.05 -5.82 -24.37
N ASN A 158 -4.03 -5.67 -25.70
CA ASN A 158 -2.84 -5.32 -26.45
C ASN A 158 -3.06 -4.06 -27.26
N CYS A 159 -2.01 -3.31 -27.52
CA CYS A 159 -2.12 -2.04 -28.22
C CYS A 159 -2.33 -2.18 -29.75
N ASP A 160 -2.26 -3.39 -30.29
CA ASP A 160 -2.51 -3.74 -31.69
C ASP A 160 -3.81 -4.52 -31.91
N ASN A 161 -4.57 -4.80 -30.85
CA ASN A 161 -5.84 -5.51 -30.92
C ASN A 161 -6.93 -4.81 -30.09
N THR A 162 -8.13 -5.37 -30.07
CA THR A 162 -9.28 -4.83 -29.31
C THR A 162 -9.80 -5.82 -28.27
N ASP A 163 -8.97 -6.77 -27.84
CA ASP A 163 -9.38 -7.72 -26.81
C ASP A 163 -9.57 -6.98 -25.49
N THR A 164 -10.60 -7.32 -24.73
CA THR A 164 -10.84 -6.71 -23.43
C THR A 164 -9.87 -7.28 -22.40
N PRO A 165 -9.13 -6.44 -21.66
CA PRO A 165 -8.25 -6.92 -20.59
C PRO A 165 -9.04 -7.47 -19.40
N VAL A 166 -8.34 -8.14 -18.48
CA VAL A 166 -8.90 -8.40 -17.14
C VAL A 166 -8.70 -7.19 -16.23
N VAL A 167 -9.43 -7.13 -15.12
CA VAL A 167 -9.41 -5.98 -14.21
C VAL A 167 -8.01 -5.68 -13.67
N TRP A 168 -7.18 -6.70 -13.43
CA TRP A 168 -5.81 -6.52 -12.99
C TRP A 168 -4.99 -5.64 -13.93
N ASN A 169 -5.02 -5.92 -15.25
CA ASN A 169 -4.32 -5.09 -16.23
C ASN A 169 -4.80 -3.64 -16.18
N VAL A 170 -6.12 -3.44 -16.04
CA VAL A 170 -6.73 -2.10 -15.97
C VAL A 170 -6.37 -1.38 -14.67
N ALA A 171 -6.26 -2.10 -13.56
CA ALA A 171 -5.83 -1.53 -12.28
C ALA A 171 -4.36 -1.09 -12.33
N VAL A 172 -3.47 -1.90 -12.89
CA VAL A 172 -2.04 -1.57 -13.04
C VAL A 172 -1.84 -0.40 -14.01
N ALA A 173 -2.47 -0.42 -15.19
CA ALA A 173 -2.44 0.70 -16.12
C ALA A 173 -3.08 1.95 -15.50
N GLY A 174 -4.18 1.76 -14.78
CA GLY A 174 -4.90 2.81 -14.09
C GLY A 174 -4.08 3.49 -13.02
N LYS A 175 -3.32 2.71 -12.25
CA LYS A 175 -2.38 3.20 -11.24
C LYS A 175 -1.27 4.03 -11.89
N ALA A 176 -0.70 3.57 -13.00
CA ALA A 176 0.32 4.31 -13.75
C ALA A 176 -0.19 5.68 -14.22
N VAL A 177 -1.44 5.75 -14.70
CA VAL A 177 -2.11 7.00 -15.09
C VAL A 177 -2.41 7.88 -13.87
N SER A 178 -2.87 7.30 -12.75
CA SER A 178 -3.26 8.07 -11.57
C SER A 178 -2.08 8.67 -10.80
N ASP A 179 -0.90 8.06 -10.91
CA ASP A 179 0.37 8.60 -10.41
C ASP A 179 0.69 10.00 -10.97
N GLY A 180 0.23 10.30 -12.19
CA GLY A 180 0.48 11.58 -12.86
C GLY A 180 -0.45 12.71 -12.38
N GLY A 181 -1.45 12.41 -11.55
CA GLY A 181 -2.32 13.42 -10.93
C GLY A 181 -3.30 14.14 -11.86
N ASN A 182 -3.39 13.76 -13.14
CA ASN A 182 -4.33 14.38 -14.06
C ASN A 182 -5.77 13.93 -13.76
N ARG A 183 -6.58 14.85 -13.24
CA ARG A 183 -7.97 14.59 -12.80
C ARG A 183 -8.86 13.96 -13.88
N ASP A 184 -8.75 14.39 -15.13
CA ASP A 184 -9.63 13.90 -16.19
C ASP A 184 -9.22 12.51 -16.65
N GLN A 185 -7.90 12.23 -16.69
CA GLN A 185 -7.39 10.90 -16.95
C GLN A 185 -7.73 9.92 -15.81
N ILE A 186 -7.66 10.36 -14.55
CA ILE A 186 -8.07 9.54 -13.40
C ILE A 186 -9.56 9.18 -13.49
N LYS A 187 -10.45 10.13 -13.78
CA LYS A 187 -11.88 9.85 -13.98
C LYS A 187 -12.11 8.85 -15.11
N LYS A 188 -11.35 8.99 -16.21
CA LYS A 188 -11.40 8.09 -17.36
C LYS A 188 -11.06 6.65 -16.95
N VAL A 189 -10.01 6.47 -16.15
CA VAL A 189 -9.65 5.16 -15.57
C VAL A 189 -10.72 4.64 -14.59
N MET A 190 -11.22 5.48 -13.69
CA MET A 190 -12.30 5.08 -12.75
C MET A 190 -13.55 4.60 -13.50
N ASN A 191 -13.89 5.24 -14.62
CA ASN A 191 -15.00 4.81 -15.46
C ASN A 191 -14.72 3.45 -16.13
N ALA A 192 -13.50 3.20 -16.60
CA ALA A 192 -13.10 1.90 -17.12
C ALA A 192 -13.21 0.80 -16.06
N LEU A 193 -12.69 1.04 -14.85
CA LEU A 193 -12.78 0.11 -13.71
C LEU A 193 -14.23 -0.19 -13.33
N SER A 194 -15.14 0.79 -13.44
CA SER A 194 -16.57 0.59 -13.15
C SER A 194 -17.25 -0.46 -14.06
N GLN A 195 -16.64 -0.79 -15.20
CA GLN A 195 -17.13 -1.84 -16.08
C GLN A 195 -16.90 -3.25 -15.51
N TYR A 196 -15.99 -3.40 -14.56
CA TYR A 196 -15.66 -4.66 -13.89
C TYR A 196 -16.39 -4.83 -12.54
N LYS A 197 -17.03 -3.77 -12.03
CA LYS A 197 -17.81 -3.86 -10.77
C LYS A 197 -18.86 -4.97 -10.89
N SER A 198 -18.81 -5.94 -9.97
CA SER A 198 -19.73 -7.08 -9.95
C SER A 198 -21.18 -6.62 -9.77
N ASN A 199 -22.11 -7.38 -10.35
CA ASN A 199 -23.56 -7.16 -10.14
C ASN A 199 -24.03 -7.77 -8.82
N ASP A 200 -23.33 -8.78 -8.30
CA ASP A 200 -23.76 -9.61 -7.18
C ASP A 200 -22.92 -9.40 -5.92
N ALA A 201 -21.84 -8.63 -6.02
CA ALA A 201 -20.90 -8.40 -4.93
C ALA A 201 -20.31 -6.98 -4.94
N ASP A 202 -19.69 -6.60 -3.82
CA ASP A 202 -19.05 -5.29 -3.69
C ASP A 202 -17.63 -5.20 -4.28
N GLY A 203 -17.10 -6.31 -4.79
CA GLY A 203 -15.82 -6.37 -5.50
C GLY A 203 -15.90 -6.13 -7.01
N TYR A 204 -14.75 -6.27 -7.66
CA TYR A 204 -14.59 -6.13 -9.10
C TYR A 204 -14.25 -7.51 -9.70
N SER A 205 -15.10 -7.96 -10.62
CA SER A 205 -14.89 -9.19 -11.39
C SER A 205 -13.62 -9.07 -12.22
N ALA A 206 -12.92 -10.19 -12.39
CA ALA A 206 -11.79 -10.31 -13.29
C ALA A 206 -12.14 -9.88 -14.72
N SER A 207 -13.40 -10.04 -15.14
CA SER A 207 -13.87 -9.69 -16.49
C SER A 207 -14.97 -8.62 -16.48
N THR A 208 -15.24 -8.04 -17.65
CA THR A 208 -16.42 -7.17 -17.84
C THR A 208 -17.74 -7.94 -17.84
N GLY A 209 -17.72 -9.26 -17.57
CA GLY A 209 -18.91 -10.07 -17.32
C GLY A 209 -19.62 -9.68 -16.01
N LYS A 210 -18.93 -9.00 -15.08
CA LYS A 210 -19.47 -8.52 -13.79
C LYS A 210 -20.04 -9.64 -12.91
N ASP A 211 -19.41 -10.81 -12.99
CA ASP A 211 -19.74 -11.99 -12.20
C ASP A 211 -19.01 -11.99 -10.85
N ASN A 212 -18.91 -13.16 -10.22
CA ASN A 212 -18.21 -13.37 -8.95
C ASN A 212 -16.83 -14.02 -9.14
N ASP A 213 -16.25 -14.02 -10.35
CA ASP A 213 -14.84 -14.38 -10.54
C ASP A 213 -13.97 -13.21 -10.06
N ILE A 214 -13.87 -13.04 -8.73
CA ILE A 214 -13.23 -11.90 -8.07
C ILE A 214 -12.00 -12.38 -7.32
N TYR A 215 -10.92 -11.61 -7.46
CA TYR A 215 -9.63 -11.81 -6.80
C TYR A 215 -9.33 -10.61 -5.89
N ILE A 216 -8.92 -10.88 -4.65
CA ILE A 216 -8.84 -9.85 -3.62
C ILE A 216 -7.59 -8.95 -3.78
N ASP A 217 -6.52 -9.50 -4.33
CA ASP A 217 -5.34 -8.76 -4.77
C ASP A 217 -5.67 -7.79 -5.92
N ASP A 218 -6.50 -8.19 -6.87
CA ASP A 218 -7.00 -7.30 -7.93
C ASP A 218 -7.80 -6.14 -7.34
N ASP A 219 -8.76 -6.44 -6.45
CA ASP A 219 -9.58 -5.44 -5.75
C ASP A 219 -8.71 -4.45 -4.94
N ALA A 220 -7.64 -4.92 -4.31
CA ALA A 220 -6.71 -4.07 -3.59
C ALA A 220 -6.00 -3.05 -4.52
N GLN A 221 -5.62 -3.45 -5.73
CA GLN A 221 -5.02 -2.54 -6.70
C GLN A 221 -6.04 -1.57 -7.32
N VAL A 222 -7.28 -2.01 -7.53
CA VAL A 222 -8.40 -1.11 -7.88
C VAL A 222 -8.58 -0.03 -6.82
N LEU A 223 -8.50 -0.41 -5.54
CA LEU A 223 -8.61 0.51 -4.41
C LEU A 223 -7.53 1.60 -4.46
N TRP A 224 -6.31 1.29 -4.88
CA TRP A 224 -5.23 2.29 -4.99
C TRP A 224 -5.58 3.41 -5.95
N VAL A 225 -6.20 3.10 -7.09
CA VAL A 225 -6.67 4.11 -8.05
C VAL A 225 -7.72 5.03 -7.41
N PHE A 226 -8.61 4.48 -6.57
CA PHE A 226 -9.61 5.28 -5.86
C PHE A 226 -9.00 6.18 -4.77
N ILE A 227 -7.94 5.73 -4.10
CA ILE A 227 -7.16 6.58 -3.19
C ILE A 227 -6.52 7.73 -3.96
N ASP A 228 -5.89 7.45 -5.11
CA ASP A 228 -5.27 8.50 -5.93
C ASP A 228 -6.31 9.49 -6.47
N ALA A 229 -7.50 9.00 -6.83
CA ALA A 229 -8.62 9.85 -7.19
C ALA A 229 -9.00 10.81 -6.05
N TYR A 230 -9.08 10.31 -4.81
CA TYR A 230 -9.32 11.16 -3.65
C TYR A 230 -8.21 12.18 -3.41
N LYS A 231 -6.93 11.76 -3.47
CA LYS A 231 -5.77 12.66 -3.35
C LYS A 231 -5.80 13.77 -4.39
N ASN A 232 -6.32 13.48 -5.58
CA ASN A 232 -6.53 14.44 -6.67
C ASN A 232 -7.91 15.12 -6.63
N SER A 233 -8.55 15.21 -5.47
CA SER A 233 -9.83 15.88 -5.19
C SER A 233 -11.04 15.41 -6.04
N ILE A 234 -11.07 14.11 -6.39
CA ILE A 234 -12.25 13.41 -6.93
C ILE A 234 -12.89 12.67 -5.75
N PHE A 235 -13.72 13.37 -4.99
CA PHE A 235 -14.18 12.93 -3.65
C PHE A 235 -14.93 11.60 -3.64
N ASP A 236 -15.60 11.24 -4.74
CA ASP A 236 -16.24 9.94 -4.91
C ASP A 236 -15.24 8.76 -4.78
N GLY A 237 -13.96 8.99 -5.09
CA GLY A 237 -12.88 8.03 -4.90
C GLY A 237 -12.79 7.53 -3.45
N LEU A 238 -12.95 8.40 -2.46
CA LEU A 238 -12.86 7.98 -1.06
C LEU A 238 -14.00 7.04 -0.65
N ASN A 239 -15.23 7.32 -1.09
CA ASN A 239 -16.37 6.46 -0.78
C ASN A 239 -16.21 5.09 -1.44
N LYS A 240 -15.74 5.06 -2.69
CA LYS A 240 -15.42 3.81 -3.40
C LYS A 240 -14.31 3.03 -2.71
N ALA A 241 -13.23 3.69 -2.29
CA ALA A 241 -12.12 3.06 -1.58
C ALA A 241 -12.58 2.45 -0.26
N ARG A 242 -13.38 3.17 0.55
CA ARG A 242 -13.91 2.65 1.81
C ARG A 242 -14.83 1.45 1.61
N SER A 243 -15.75 1.52 0.66
CA SER A 243 -16.66 0.42 0.34
C SER A 243 -15.90 -0.82 -0.11
N LEU A 244 -14.90 -0.65 -0.97
CA LEU A 244 -14.07 -1.75 -1.46
C LEU A 244 -13.19 -2.33 -0.34
N MET A 245 -12.65 -1.48 0.54
CA MET A 245 -11.88 -1.95 1.70
C MET A 245 -12.72 -2.83 2.61
N SER A 246 -13.95 -2.42 2.94
CA SER A 246 -14.87 -3.23 3.75
C SER A 246 -15.20 -4.58 3.10
N TYR A 247 -15.28 -4.62 1.77
CA TYR A 247 -15.46 -5.87 1.03
C TYR A 247 -14.21 -6.76 1.14
N ILE A 248 -13.02 -6.23 0.85
CA ILE A 248 -11.73 -6.93 0.98
C ILE A 248 -11.55 -7.51 2.39
N GLU A 249 -11.80 -6.72 3.45
CA GLU A 249 -11.68 -7.15 4.85
C GLU A 249 -12.61 -8.33 5.18
N SER A 250 -13.76 -8.42 4.50
CA SER A 250 -14.72 -9.51 4.71
C SER A 250 -14.22 -10.88 4.25
N TYR A 251 -13.18 -10.91 3.40
CA TYR A 251 -12.50 -12.13 2.92
C TYR A 251 -11.28 -12.52 3.74
N LYS A 252 -11.11 -11.92 4.92
CA LYS A 252 -10.26 -12.49 5.96
C LYS A 252 -10.76 -13.91 6.28
N ASP A 253 -9.89 -14.90 6.13
CA ASP A 253 -10.29 -16.28 6.42
C ASP A 253 -10.53 -16.45 7.92
N LYS A 254 -11.70 -16.98 8.27
CA LYS A 254 -12.14 -17.10 9.66
C LYS A 254 -11.46 -18.24 10.41
N LYS A 255 -10.96 -19.25 9.68
CA LYS A 255 -10.40 -20.47 10.24
C LYS A 255 -8.90 -20.35 10.44
N ASN A 256 -8.18 -19.92 9.41
CA ASN A 256 -6.71 -19.93 9.35
C ASN A 256 -6.09 -18.53 9.43
N GLY A 257 -6.91 -17.47 9.31
CA GLY A 257 -6.42 -16.10 9.17
C GLY A 257 -5.88 -15.81 7.77
N GLY A 258 -5.19 -14.68 7.61
CA GLY A 258 -4.83 -14.17 6.29
C GLY A 258 -6.07 -13.73 5.49
N VAL A 259 -5.90 -13.48 4.21
CA VAL A 259 -6.96 -13.07 3.27
C VAL A 259 -7.01 -14.05 2.10
N LEU A 260 -8.21 -14.51 1.75
CA LEU A 260 -8.41 -15.42 0.63
C LEU A 260 -7.97 -14.76 -0.68
N TRP A 261 -7.41 -15.55 -1.60
CA TRP A 261 -7.02 -15.07 -2.91
C TRP A 261 -8.23 -14.79 -3.80
N SER A 262 -9.14 -15.76 -3.90
CA SER A 262 -10.39 -15.65 -4.66
C SER A 262 -11.59 -15.80 -3.74
N VAL A 263 -12.68 -15.09 -4.07
CA VAL A 263 -13.94 -15.17 -3.31
C VAL A 263 -14.61 -16.54 -3.37
N ASN A 264 -14.21 -17.39 -4.33
CA ASN A 264 -14.74 -18.75 -4.53
C ASN A 264 -13.74 -19.85 -4.12
N GLY A 265 -12.57 -19.49 -3.58
CA GLY A 265 -11.49 -20.42 -3.24
C GLY A 265 -11.18 -20.49 -1.74
N ASP A 266 -10.37 -21.47 -1.36
CA ASP A 266 -9.85 -21.64 0.01
C ASP A 266 -8.37 -21.21 0.14
N TYR A 267 -7.73 -20.85 -0.97
CA TYR A 267 -6.31 -20.52 -0.99
C TYR A 267 -6.07 -19.15 -0.36
N ILE A 268 -5.18 -19.11 0.63
CA ILE A 268 -4.76 -17.88 1.29
C ILE A 268 -3.40 -17.52 0.71
N ALA A 269 -3.40 -16.55 -0.21
CA ALA A 269 -2.19 -16.07 -0.86
C ALA A 269 -1.51 -14.98 -0.03
N SER A 270 -0.18 -15.02 0.00
CA SER A 270 0.66 -13.94 0.53
C SER A 270 0.35 -12.62 -0.14
N ILE A 271 0.19 -12.61 -1.47
CA ILE A 271 -0.08 -11.37 -2.19
C ILE A 271 -1.43 -10.78 -1.80
N SER A 272 -2.51 -11.56 -1.83
CA SER A 272 -3.84 -11.08 -1.42
C SER A 272 -3.81 -10.49 -0.02
N THR A 273 -3.17 -11.19 0.92
CA THR A 273 -3.04 -10.71 2.31
C THR A 273 -2.24 -9.41 2.40
N LEU A 274 -1.09 -9.32 1.73
CA LEU A 274 -0.21 -8.15 1.81
C LEU A 274 -0.76 -6.94 1.03
N GLU A 275 -1.37 -7.14 -0.14
CA GLU A 275 -2.01 -6.10 -0.95
C GLU A 275 -3.23 -5.54 -0.21
N ALA A 276 -4.06 -6.38 0.40
CA ALA A 276 -5.13 -5.94 1.28
C ALA A 276 -4.61 -5.10 2.46
N GLY A 277 -3.49 -5.52 3.06
CA GLY A 277 -2.79 -4.76 4.09
C GLY A 277 -2.24 -3.41 3.59
N LEU A 278 -1.65 -3.37 2.40
CA LEU A 278 -1.09 -2.16 1.80
C LEU A 278 -2.20 -1.17 1.41
N ALA A 279 -3.28 -1.68 0.81
CA ALA A 279 -4.49 -0.90 0.50
C ALA A 279 -5.05 -0.23 1.77
N ALA A 280 -5.17 -0.98 2.87
CA ALA A 280 -5.61 -0.44 4.14
C ALA A 280 -4.61 0.57 4.73
N ALA A 281 -3.30 0.29 4.67
CA ALA A 281 -2.27 1.22 5.14
C ALA A 281 -2.32 2.57 4.37
N ARG A 282 -2.47 2.52 3.05
CA ARG A 282 -2.63 3.72 2.21
C ARG A 282 -3.95 4.44 2.46
N LEU A 283 -5.03 3.71 2.72
CA LEU A 283 -6.32 4.29 3.08
C LEU A 283 -6.27 4.95 4.46
N PHE A 284 -5.52 4.39 5.41
CA PHE A 284 -5.23 5.00 6.69
C PHE A 284 -4.52 6.35 6.51
N GLU A 285 -3.50 6.46 5.66
CA GLU A 285 -2.77 7.73 5.48
C GLU A 285 -3.64 8.90 4.99
N VAL A 286 -4.76 8.61 4.32
CA VAL A 286 -5.69 9.64 3.83
C VAL A 286 -6.94 9.81 4.70
N THR A 287 -7.19 8.93 5.67
CA THR A 287 -8.39 8.97 6.53
C THR A 287 -8.10 9.08 8.02
N TYR A 288 -6.91 8.67 8.45
CA TYR A 288 -6.50 8.46 9.83
C TYR A 288 -7.46 7.57 10.64
N ASN A 289 -8.20 6.67 9.97
CA ASN A 289 -9.01 5.66 10.67
C ASN A 289 -8.14 4.48 11.10
N ASN A 290 -7.94 4.33 12.42
CA ASN A 290 -7.11 3.28 13.00
C ASN A 290 -7.56 1.86 12.66
N ASP A 291 -8.82 1.63 12.33
CA ASP A 291 -9.28 0.29 11.88
C ASP A 291 -8.45 -0.21 10.69
N TYR A 292 -8.12 0.68 9.75
CA TYR A 292 -7.30 0.34 8.58
C TYR A 292 -5.83 0.10 8.95
N LEU A 293 -5.28 0.86 9.91
CA LEU A 293 -3.93 0.63 10.41
C LEU A 293 -3.83 -0.73 11.12
N ASP A 294 -4.84 -1.07 11.93
CA ASP A 294 -4.90 -2.35 12.63
C ASP A 294 -5.09 -3.53 11.66
N PHE A 295 -5.86 -3.35 10.58
CA PHE A 295 -5.96 -4.34 9.52
C PHE A 295 -4.64 -4.53 8.76
N ALA A 296 -3.92 -3.44 8.45
CA ALA A 296 -2.58 -3.52 7.84
C ALA A 296 -1.57 -4.25 8.73
N LYS A 297 -1.59 -3.98 10.04
CA LYS A 297 -0.78 -4.70 11.05
C LYS A 297 -1.13 -6.18 11.10
N TYR A 298 -2.43 -6.51 11.10
CA TYR A 298 -2.92 -7.88 11.09
C TYR A 298 -2.40 -8.65 9.87
N CYS A 299 -2.58 -8.10 8.66
CA CYS A 299 -2.17 -8.75 7.42
C CYS A 299 -0.66 -9.00 7.37
N THR A 300 0.13 -7.98 7.75
CA THR A 300 1.59 -8.06 7.76
C THR A 300 2.07 -9.09 8.79
N THR A 301 1.56 -9.01 10.03
CA THR A 301 1.94 -9.93 11.11
C THR A 301 1.59 -11.36 10.75
N TRP A 302 0.36 -11.61 10.27
CA TRP A 302 -0.07 -12.95 9.87
C TRP A 302 0.84 -13.52 8.77
N THR A 303 1.19 -12.72 7.77
CA THR A 303 2.07 -13.17 6.68
C THR A 303 3.46 -13.54 7.19
N LEU A 304 4.05 -12.71 8.05
CA LEU A 304 5.37 -12.96 8.64
C LEU A 304 5.39 -14.18 9.58
N GLU A 305 4.29 -14.46 10.29
CA GLU A 305 4.20 -15.59 11.20
C GLU A 305 3.94 -16.93 10.49
N ASN A 306 3.20 -16.91 9.36
CA ASN A 306 2.69 -18.13 8.74
C ASN A 306 3.38 -18.49 7.41
N LEU A 307 3.89 -17.50 6.68
CA LEU A 307 4.42 -17.69 5.32
C LEU A 307 5.90 -17.34 5.19
N LEU A 308 6.57 -16.92 6.25
CA LEU A 308 8.01 -16.66 6.22
C LEU A 308 8.81 -17.97 6.20
N ASP A 309 9.64 -18.17 5.17
CA ASP A 309 10.58 -19.29 5.13
C ASP A 309 11.66 -19.08 6.21
N THR A 310 11.81 -20.06 7.10
CA THR A 310 12.80 -19.99 8.17
C THR A 310 14.25 -20.06 7.68
N ASN A 311 14.50 -20.54 6.45
CA ASN A 311 15.83 -20.71 5.88
C ASN A 311 16.40 -19.40 5.30
N ASP A 312 15.73 -18.81 4.33
CA ASP A 312 16.22 -17.60 3.63
C ASP A 312 15.45 -16.33 3.99
N LYS A 313 14.38 -16.45 4.77
CA LYS A 313 13.51 -15.37 5.24
C LYS A 313 12.78 -14.63 4.11
N PHE A 314 12.48 -15.32 3.01
CA PHE A 314 11.51 -14.84 2.03
C PHE A 314 10.12 -15.40 2.29
N ILE A 315 9.12 -14.74 1.71
CA ILE A 315 7.71 -15.05 1.92
C ILE A 315 7.27 -16.07 0.87
N TYR A 316 6.74 -17.19 1.34
CA TYR A 316 6.09 -18.20 0.53
C TYR A 316 4.82 -17.65 -0.13
N ASP A 317 4.49 -18.17 -1.31
CA ASP A 317 3.37 -17.72 -2.13
C ASP A 317 2.04 -17.80 -1.39
N GLY A 318 1.81 -18.86 -0.60
CA GLY A 318 0.58 -18.99 0.18
C GLY A 318 0.38 -20.37 0.79
N ILE A 319 -0.85 -20.61 1.24
CA ILE A 319 -1.25 -21.85 1.91
C ILE A 319 -2.69 -22.21 1.52
N SER A 320 -2.95 -23.50 1.27
CA SER A 320 -4.33 -24.00 1.11
C SER A 320 -5.03 -24.01 2.48
N GLY A 321 -6.19 -23.34 2.58
CA GLY A 321 -6.95 -23.25 3.83
C GLY A 321 -7.56 -24.58 4.30
N ASP A 322 -7.80 -25.52 3.38
CA ASP A 322 -8.30 -26.85 3.71
C ASP A 322 -7.19 -27.80 4.15
N SER A 323 -6.12 -27.92 3.34
CA SER A 323 -5.06 -28.90 3.56
C SER A 323 -3.93 -28.41 4.47
N GLY A 324 -3.77 -27.10 4.62
CA GLY A 324 -2.60 -26.50 5.28
C GLY A 324 -1.30 -26.63 4.47
N THR A 325 -1.38 -27.01 3.19
CA THR A 325 -0.19 -27.19 2.34
C THR A 325 0.36 -25.85 1.90
N LEU A 326 1.64 -25.60 2.20
CA LEU A 326 2.37 -24.41 1.76
C LEU A 326 2.76 -24.50 0.27
N ASN A 327 2.44 -23.46 -0.50
CA ASN A 327 3.08 -23.20 -1.78
C ASN A 327 4.35 -22.40 -1.54
N LYS A 328 5.51 -23.02 -1.79
CA LYS A 328 6.82 -22.43 -1.48
C LYS A 328 7.39 -21.53 -2.59
N GLY A 329 6.58 -21.18 -3.59
CA GLY A 329 6.94 -20.13 -4.55
C GLY A 329 7.30 -18.82 -3.83
N LYS A 330 8.21 -18.03 -4.39
CA LYS A 330 8.69 -16.78 -3.79
C LYS A 330 8.78 -15.74 -4.89
N LEU A 331 8.05 -14.66 -4.71
CA LEU A 331 7.76 -13.74 -5.80
C LEU A 331 8.21 -12.32 -5.45
N THR A 332 8.74 -11.61 -6.45
CA THR A 332 9.34 -10.28 -6.26
C THR A 332 8.32 -9.26 -5.77
N TYR A 333 7.12 -9.27 -6.35
CA TYR A 333 6.03 -8.38 -5.94
C TYR A 333 5.61 -8.57 -4.48
N THR A 334 5.55 -9.81 -3.97
CA THR A 334 5.24 -10.07 -2.56
C THR A 334 6.25 -9.37 -1.64
N ILE A 335 7.54 -9.39 -2.00
CA ILE A 335 8.59 -8.67 -1.27
C ILE A 335 8.35 -7.16 -1.32
N GLY A 336 8.05 -6.62 -2.50
CA GLY A 336 7.74 -5.21 -2.70
C GLY A 336 6.59 -4.70 -1.84
N VAL A 337 5.45 -5.38 -1.91
CA VAL A 337 4.25 -5.03 -1.14
C VAL A 337 4.53 -5.12 0.37
N ALA A 338 5.24 -6.16 0.83
CA ALA A 338 5.65 -6.27 2.23
C ALA A 338 6.51 -5.08 2.67
N ILE A 339 7.53 -4.70 1.90
CA ILE A 339 8.41 -3.56 2.21
C ILE A 339 7.59 -2.26 2.29
N SER A 340 6.69 -2.01 1.33
CA SER A 340 5.86 -0.81 1.32
C SER A 340 4.94 -0.76 2.55
N THR A 341 4.23 -1.85 2.87
CA THR A 341 3.35 -1.91 4.06
C THR A 341 4.14 -1.69 5.35
N LEU A 342 5.29 -2.36 5.52
CA LEU A 342 6.18 -2.18 6.67
C LEU A 342 6.69 -0.74 6.79
N THR A 343 6.94 -0.08 5.66
CA THR A 343 7.37 1.32 5.61
C THR A 343 6.25 2.29 6.02
N ILE A 344 4.99 1.97 5.74
CA ILE A 344 3.87 2.76 6.30
C ILE A 344 3.72 2.47 7.80
N LEU A 345 3.78 1.20 8.21
CA LEU A 345 3.64 0.80 9.61
C LEU A 345 4.70 1.45 10.52
N GLN A 346 5.96 1.53 10.10
CA GLN A 346 7.02 2.17 10.91
C GLN A 346 6.75 3.65 11.22
N LYS A 347 6.00 4.36 10.36
CA LYS A 347 5.63 5.77 10.57
C LYS A 347 4.56 5.93 11.66
N HIS A 348 3.74 4.90 11.90
CA HIS A 348 2.47 5.04 12.62
C HIS A 348 2.26 4.05 13.76
N ASP A 349 3.04 2.97 13.83
CA ASP A 349 2.94 1.96 14.87
C ASP A 349 4.31 1.66 15.50
N GLY A 350 4.43 1.92 16.80
CA GLY A 350 5.65 1.66 17.57
C GLY A 350 5.69 0.29 18.26
N SER A 351 4.73 -0.61 17.97
CA SER A 351 4.62 -1.89 18.68
C SER A 351 5.70 -2.90 18.28
N GLN A 352 6.28 -2.74 17.09
CA GLN A 352 7.37 -3.56 16.55
C GLN A 352 8.37 -2.68 15.81
N ASN A 353 9.57 -3.22 15.56
CA ASN A 353 10.55 -2.55 14.71
C ASN A 353 10.30 -2.83 13.23
N TRP A 354 9.20 -2.28 12.70
CA TRP A 354 8.76 -2.46 11.31
C TRP A 354 9.82 -2.04 10.29
N LYS A 355 10.60 -0.99 10.60
CA LYS A 355 11.67 -0.53 9.72
C LYS A 355 12.75 -1.60 9.53
N SER A 356 13.17 -2.28 10.61
CA SER A 356 14.17 -3.34 10.47
C SER A 356 13.69 -4.49 9.59
N TYR A 357 12.40 -4.85 9.65
CA TYR A 357 11.81 -5.83 8.74
C TYR A 357 11.87 -5.37 7.27
N ALA A 358 11.52 -4.11 6.99
CA ALA A 358 11.56 -3.56 5.63
C ALA A 358 12.98 -3.52 5.06
N VAL A 359 13.94 -3.00 5.84
CA VAL A 359 15.36 -2.93 5.46
C VAL A 359 15.91 -4.32 5.21
N GLU A 360 15.55 -5.29 6.04
CA GLU A 360 16.03 -6.63 5.89
C GLU A 360 15.52 -7.34 4.64
N LEU A 361 14.22 -7.25 4.36
CA LEU A 361 13.67 -7.81 3.11
C LEU A 361 14.37 -7.22 1.89
N ALA A 362 14.61 -5.90 1.88
CA ALA A 362 15.33 -5.22 0.80
C ALA A 362 16.79 -5.69 0.69
N VAL A 363 17.52 -5.79 1.81
CA VAL A 363 18.92 -6.23 1.85
C VAL A 363 19.08 -7.69 1.43
N ARG A 364 18.18 -8.57 1.86
CA ARG A 364 18.15 -9.98 1.44
C ARG A 364 17.83 -10.13 -0.03
N PHE A 365 16.84 -9.38 -0.52
CA PHE A 365 16.47 -9.36 -1.93
C PHE A 365 17.70 -9.05 -2.79
N MET A 366 18.44 -7.99 -2.47
CA MET A 366 19.65 -7.62 -3.22
C MET A 366 20.91 -8.43 -2.86
N GLY A 367 20.81 -9.40 -1.95
CA GLY A 367 21.94 -10.23 -1.49
C GLY A 367 23.09 -9.40 -0.88
N GLY A 368 22.78 -8.37 -0.10
CA GLY A 368 23.78 -7.43 0.43
C GLY A 368 24.54 -6.65 -0.65
N GLY A 369 23.98 -6.59 -1.87
CA GLY A 369 24.62 -6.02 -3.05
C GLY A 369 25.44 -7.01 -3.87
N GLN A 370 25.43 -8.31 -3.53
CA GLN A 370 26.05 -9.35 -4.37
C GLN A 370 25.09 -9.93 -5.41
N LEU A 371 23.84 -9.45 -5.41
CA LEU A 371 22.74 -9.95 -6.24
C LEU A 371 22.36 -11.38 -5.87
N ASN A 372 21.18 -11.52 -5.27
CA ASN A 372 20.67 -12.82 -4.86
C ASN A 372 20.29 -13.64 -6.10
N THR A 373 20.99 -14.76 -6.34
CA THR A 373 20.77 -15.61 -7.52
C THR A 373 19.36 -16.20 -7.62
N GLN A 374 18.56 -16.12 -6.56
CA GLN A 374 17.14 -16.47 -6.61
C GLN A 374 16.32 -15.46 -7.42
N PHE A 375 16.67 -14.18 -7.37
CA PHE A 375 15.93 -13.08 -8.01
C PHE A 375 16.70 -12.38 -9.12
N PHE A 376 17.98 -12.71 -9.29
CA PHE A 376 18.86 -12.07 -10.25
C PHE A 376 19.50 -13.10 -11.18
N SER A 377 19.53 -12.78 -12.48
CA SER A 377 20.27 -13.49 -13.54
C SER A 377 20.96 -12.45 -14.41
N ASP A 378 22.18 -12.73 -14.84
CA ASP A 378 22.97 -11.85 -15.73
C ASP A 378 23.08 -10.40 -15.22
N GLY A 379 23.12 -10.22 -13.89
CA GLY A 379 23.25 -8.92 -13.24
C GLY A 379 21.94 -8.14 -13.05
N HIS A 380 20.81 -8.65 -13.51
CA HIS A 380 19.51 -7.98 -13.52
C HIS A 380 18.42 -8.79 -12.82
N ILE A 381 17.33 -8.12 -12.44
CA ILE A 381 16.16 -8.80 -11.88
C ILE A 381 15.66 -9.82 -12.91
N ASN A 382 15.61 -11.09 -12.51
CA ASN A 382 15.16 -12.20 -13.32
C ASN A 382 13.66 -12.44 -13.08
N ASP A 383 12.85 -11.51 -13.54
CA ASP A 383 11.40 -11.58 -13.46
C ASP A 383 10.77 -10.83 -14.64
N GLN A 384 9.50 -11.11 -14.90
CA GLN A 384 8.74 -10.36 -15.88
C GLN A 384 8.40 -8.97 -15.32
N ILE A 385 8.30 -7.98 -16.23
CA ILE A 385 8.04 -6.59 -15.86
C ILE A 385 6.69 -6.48 -15.14
N ARG A 386 5.66 -7.23 -15.59
CA ARG A 386 4.36 -7.35 -14.92
C ARG A 386 4.42 -7.67 -13.42
N TYR A 387 5.39 -8.48 -12.98
CA TYR A 387 5.54 -8.84 -11.57
C TYR A 387 6.54 -7.93 -10.82
N SER A 388 7.43 -7.25 -11.54
CA SER A 388 8.51 -6.47 -10.90
C SER A 388 8.06 -5.09 -10.40
N HIS A 389 7.01 -4.49 -10.97
CA HIS A 389 6.66 -3.10 -10.63
C HIS A 389 6.38 -2.86 -9.14
N LEU A 390 5.73 -3.81 -8.47
CA LEU A 390 5.45 -3.73 -7.03
C LEU A 390 6.70 -3.82 -6.16
N LEU A 391 7.74 -4.53 -6.63
CA LEU A 391 9.05 -4.50 -6.00
C LEU A 391 9.63 -3.08 -6.01
N PHE A 392 9.56 -2.38 -7.15
CA PHE A 392 10.00 -0.99 -7.23
C PHE A 392 9.22 -0.08 -6.29
N VAL A 393 7.89 -0.26 -6.20
CA VAL A 393 7.05 0.46 -5.22
C VAL A 393 7.60 0.29 -3.81
N GLY A 394 7.83 -0.96 -3.37
CA GLY A 394 8.38 -1.23 -2.04
C GLY A 394 9.75 -0.62 -1.79
N LEU A 395 10.70 -0.83 -2.71
CA LEU A 395 12.07 -0.32 -2.57
C LEU A 395 12.10 1.21 -2.52
N VAL A 396 11.30 1.87 -3.35
CA VAL A 396 11.22 3.34 -3.42
C VAL A 396 10.49 3.92 -2.23
N ASP A 397 9.39 3.30 -1.78
CA ASP A 397 8.70 3.73 -0.56
C ASP A 397 9.66 3.67 0.64
N LEU A 398 10.47 2.61 0.77
CA LEU A 398 11.48 2.54 1.83
C LEU A 398 12.51 3.68 1.77
N ILE A 399 12.92 4.12 0.57
CA ILE A 399 13.88 5.21 0.41
C ILE A 399 13.24 6.57 0.73
N GLU A 400 12.05 6.83 0.21
CA GLU A 400 11.41 8.15 0.25
C GLU A 400 10.63 8.39 1.55
N ASP A 401 10.01 7.35 2.11
CA ASP A 401 9.10 7.45 3.25
C ASP A 401 9.74 6.95 4.56
N SER A 402 11.04 6.68 4.55
CA SER A 402 11.81 6.29 5.73
C SER A 402 13.17 6.99 5.78
N ASN A 403 13.78 7.00 6.96
CA ASN A 403 15.08 7.62 7.18
C ASN A 403 16.08 6.59 7.74
N PRO A 404 17.28 6.46 7.15
CA PRO A 404 18.29 5.55 7.64
C PRO A 404 18.84 6.02 8.98
N SER A 405 19.02 5.07 9.90
CA SER A 405 19.61 5.24 11.22
C SER A 405 20.93 4.49 11.31
N GLY A 406 22.02 5.24 11.51
CA GLY A 406 23.37 4.69 11.56
C GLY A 406 23.95 4.29 10.20
N SER A 407 25.20 3.86 10.20
CA SER A 407 25.98 3.60 8.99
C SER A 407 25.48 2.39 8.18
N TYR A 408 24.92 1.38 8.85
CA TYR A 408 24.38 0.19 8.20
C TYR A 408 23.19 0.55 7.30
N GLU A 409 22.16 1.21 7.85
CA GLU A 409 20.99 1.60 7.07
C GLU A 409 21.34 2.64 5.99
N GLN A 410 22.27 3.56 6.24
CA GLN A 410 22.76 4.48 5.21
C GLN A 410 23.36 3.72 4.01
N SER A 411 24.14 2.67 4.29
CA SER A 411 24.70 1.81 3.25
C SER A 411 23.62 1.00 2.53
N ALA A 412 22.61 0.50 3.27
CA ALA A 412 21.46 -0.21 2.72
C ALA A 412 20.68 0.67 1.75
N TYR A 413 20.25 1.86 2.19
CA TYR A 413 19.42 2.77 1.40
C TYR A 413 20.16 3.23 0.14
N SER A 414 21.46 3.51 0.27
CA SER A 414 22.31 3.85 -0.88
C SER A 414 22.38 2.70 -1.89
N ALA A 415 22.55 1.46 -1.42
CA ALA A 415 22.58 0.29 -2.30
C ALA A 415 21.23 -0.01 -2.95
N ILE A 416 20.12 0.17 -2.22
CA ILE A 416 18.75 0.01 -2.74
C ILE A 416 18.46 1.07 -3.80
N LYS A 417 18.83 2.34 -3.56
CA LYS A 417 18.69 3.41 -4.56
C LYS A 417 19.50 3.09 -5.81
N ASN A 418 20.75 2.66 -5.66
CA ASN A 418 21.59 2.26 -6.79
C ASN A 418 21.00 1.06 -7.55
N LEU A 419 20.36 0.12 -6.86
CA LEU A 419 19.64 -0.98 -7.48
C LEU A 419 18.44 -0.47 -8.31
N VAL A 420 17.60 0.41 -7.77
CA VAL A 420 16.46 1.01 -8.49
C VAL A 420 16.94 1.72 -9.75
N VAL A 421 17.99 2.56 -9.64
CA VAL A 421 18.59 3.28 -10.76
C VAL A 421 19.13 2.31 -11.81
N ARG A 422 19.89 1.28 -11.41
CA ARG A 422 20.47 0.28 -12.32
C ARG A 422 19.39 -0.47 -13.10
N GLU A 423 18.34 -0.91 -12.43
CA GLU A 423 17.30 -1.71 -13.08
C GLU A 423 16.41 -0.84 -13.98
N ALA A 424 16.12 0.40 -13.58
CA ALA A 424 15.46 1.36 -14.46
C ALA A 424 16.31 1.68 -15.70
N ARG A 425 17.62 1.86 -15.54
CA ARG A 425 18.59 2.02 -16.64
C ARG A 425 18.57 0.84 -17.61
N TYR A 426 18.61 -0.37 -17.08
CA TYR A 426 18.57 -1.59 -17.87
C TYR A 426 17.28 -1.68 -18.70
N LEU A 427 16.12 -1.41 -18.08
CA LEU A 427 14.83 -1.38 -18.78
C LEU A 427 14.78 -0.27 -19.83
N TYR A 428 15.36 0.91 -19.55
CA TYR A 428 15.48 1.96 -20.54
C TYR A 428 16.32 1.50 -21.73
N ASP A 429 17.52 0.96 -21.51
CA ASP A 429 18.38 0.50 -22.61
C ASP A 429 17.75 -0.61 -23.44
N LYS A 430 16.98 -1.49 -22.80
CA LYS A 430 16.24 -2.56 -23.45
C LYS A 430 15.10 -2.04 -24.34
N HIS A 431 14.42 -0.98 -23.92
CA HIS A 431 13.16 -0.52 -24.53
C HIS A 431 13.23 0.85 -25.22
N LYS A 432 14.39 1.54 -25.19
CA LYS A 432 14.56 2.88 -25.78
C LYS A 432 14.28 2.94 -27.28
N ASP A 433 14.64 1.90 -28.02
CA ASP A 433 14.40 1.79 -29.47
C ASP A 433 13.05 1.13 -29.82
N GLY A 434 12.34 0.67 -28.79
CA GLY A 434 11.04 0.01 -28.81
C GLY A 434 9.98 0.86 -28.11
N ALA A 435 9.31 0.31 -27.09
CA ALA A 435 8.13 0.87 -26.43
C ALA A 435 8.27 2.34 -26.04
N ILE A 436 9.47 2.79 -25.63
CA ILE A 436 9.69 4.18 -25.20
C ILE A 436 9.65 5.15 -26.40
N SER A 437 10.17 4.76 -27.58
CA SER A 437 10.23 5.65 -28.76
C SER A 437 9.24 5.31 -29.87
N LYS A 438 8.71 4.09 -29.88
CA LYS A 438 7.86 3.54 -30.94
C LYS A 438 6.69 2.77 -30.34
N LYS A 439 5.50 3.24 -30.66
CA LYS A 439 4.22 2.58 -30.38
C LYS A 439 4.26 1.10 -30.75
N CYS A 440 3.78 0.24 -29.85
CA CYS A 440 3.44 -1.16 -30.10
C CYS A 440 4.55 -1.99 -30.77
N THR A 441 5.75 -1.99 -30.20
CA THR A 441 6.90 -2.70 -30.79
C THR A 441 7.33 -3.91 -29.98
N ASP A 442 7.90 -3.70 -28.79
CA ASP A 442 8.51 -4.75 -27.97
C ASP A 442 7.77 -5.02 -26.65
N VAL A 443 6.97 -4.06 -26.17
CA VAL A 443 6.02 -4.23 -25.06
C VAL A 443 4.62 -3.91 -25.57
N THR A 444 3.82 -4.95 -25.81
CA THR A 444 2.50 -4.83 -26.46
C THR A 444 1.33 -5.15 -25.54
N ASP A 445 1.57 -5.85 -24.43
CA ASP A 445 0.57 -6.24 -23.43
C ASP A 445 0.36 -5.10 -22.41
N LEU A 446 -0.91 -4.81 -22.08
CA LEU A 446 -1.31 -3.70 -21.21
C LEU A 446 -0.69 -3.79 -19.80
N LEU A 447 -0.59 -4.99 -19.25
CA LEU A 447 -0.05 -5.21 -17.91
C LEU A 447 1.46 -4.93 -17.92
N ASP A 448 2.20 -5.49 -18.89
CA ASP A 448 3.64 -5.21 -19.00
C ASP A 448 3.92 -3.73 -19.24
N PHE A 449 3.13 -3.06 -20.10
CA PHE A 449 3.31 -1.64 -20.40
C PHE A 449 2.95 -0.75 -19.21
N GLY A 450 1.84 -1.04 -18.52
CA GLY A 450 1.45 -0.36 -17.29
C GLY A 450 2.49 -0.53 -16.19
N SER A 451 3.03 -1.74 -16.03
CA SER A 451 4.11 -2.03 -15.07
C SER A 451 5.40 -1.31 -15.42
N LEU A 452 5.81 -1.27 -16.70
CA LEU A 452 6.98 -0.50 -17.13
C LEU A 452 6.82 0.98 -16.81
N THR A 453 5.64 1.54 -17.08
CA THR A 453 5.29 2.93 -16.78
C THR A 453 5.40 3.21 -15.28
N GLN A 454 4.85 2.34 -14.43
CA GLN A 454 4.98 2.48 -12.98
C GLN A 454 6.44 2.41 -12.50
N ILE A 455 7.27 1.52 -13.07
CA ILE A 455 8.69 1.42 -12.70
C ILE A 455 9.42 2.75 -12.93
N PHE A 456 9.20 3.41 -14.07
CA PHE A 456 9.81 4.72 -14.34
C PHE A 456 9.25 5.83 -13.43
N TYR A 457 7.95 5.78 -13.09
CA TYR A 457 7.41 6.67 -12.06
C TYR A 457 8.14 6.48 -10.73
N GLN A 458 8.30 5.24 -10.26
CA GLN A 458 9.02 4.95 -9.02
C GLN A 458 10.47 5.43 -9.07
N ALA A 459 11.19 5.16 -10.16
CA ALA A 459 12.56 5.64 -10.35
C ALA A 459 12.66 7.18 -10.29
N SER A 460 11.69 7.89 -10.86
CA SER A 460 11.64 9.37 -10.86
C SER A 460 11.47 10.00 -9.49
N ARG A 461 10.99 9.24 -8.50
CA ARG A 461 10.88 9.71 -7.11
C ARG A 461 12.27 9.80 -6.46
N VAL A 462 13.19 8.91 -6.80
CA VAL A 462 14.48 8.76 -6.10
C VAL A 462 15.70 9.22 -6.91
N ALA A 463 15.55 9.41 -8.23
CA ALA A 463 16.65 9.76 -9.13
C ALA A 463 16.22 10.82 -10.15
N SER A 464 17.10 11.78 -10.41
CA SER A 464 16.94 12.76 -11.48
C SER A 464 17.43 12.24 -12.83
N GLU A 465 18.31 11.22 -12.83
CA GLU A 465 18.84 10.60 -14.04
C GLU A 465 19.11 9.11 -13.78
N ILE A 466 18.95 8.27 -14.82
CA ILE A 466 19.18 6.82 -14.79
C ILE A 466 20.14 6.31 -15.86
#